data_AF-A0A847HLL2-F1
#
_entry.id   AF-A0A847HLL2-F1
#
_cell.length_a   1.000
_cell.length_b   1.000
_cell.length_c   1.000
_cell.angle_alpha   90.00
_cell.angle_beta   90.00
_cell.angle_gamma   90.00
#
_symmetry.space_group_name_H-M   'P 1'
#
loop_
_entity.id
_entity.type
_entity.pdbx_description
1 polymer ?
#
loop_
_entity_poly.entity_id
_entity_poly.type
_entity_poly.pdbx_seq_one_letter_code
_entity_poly.pdbx_strand_id
1 'polypeptide(L)'
;MKREPYDSWEEKFIALCEEQLEEEPFYPYEHLWRKNLNVKQAFAAYLEENPDYAEKFQELNESTPSAAESAEFLALAKKLEEQKKKKELESRIEEKMSKFCPECARVMNPKGICKCGYRRPSKKSGRSRDY
;
A
#
# COMPACT_ATOMS: atom_id res chain seq x y z
N MET A 1 -1.91 47.02 11.30
CA MET A 1 -2.72 46.06 10.52
C MET A 1 -4.12 46.07 11.11
N LYS A 2 -5.16 46.38 10.32
CA LYS A 2 -6.55 46.35 10.79
C LYS A 2 -6.94 44.87 10.94
N ARG A 3 -7.30 44.46 12.16
CA ARG A 3 -7.83 43.13 12.43
C ARG A 3 -9.15 42.99 11.67
N GLU A 4 -9.36 41.85 11.03
CA GLU A 4 -10.65 41.54 10.39
C GLU A 4 -11.75 41.52 11.47
N PRO A 5 -12.94 42.08 11.21
CA PRO A 5 -14.08 41.95 12.13
C PRO A 5 -14.33 40.48 12.47
N TYR A 6 -14.74 40.25 13.72
CA TYR A 6 -14.95 38.90 14.26
C TYR A 6 -15.94 38.10 13.42
N ASP A 7 -17.10 38.69 13.09
CA ASP A 7 -18.12 38.12 12.19
C ASP A 7 -17.53 37.52 10.90
N SER A 8 -16.79 38.33 10.13
CA SER A 8 -16.25 37.88 8.84
C SER A 8 -15.15 36.83 8.98
N TRP A 9 -14.47 36.78 10.12
CA TRP A 9 -13.47 35.76 10.41
C TRP A 9 -14.13 34.46 10.90
N GLU A 10 -15.18 34.58 11.71
CA GLU A 10 -15.97 33.46 12.24
C GLU A 10 -16.64 32.70 11.10
N GLU A 11 -17.31 33.37 10.17
CA GLU A 11 -17.92 32.73 9.01
C GLU A 11 -16.90 31.91 8.19
N LYS A 12 -15.69 32.45 7.99
CA LYS A 12 -14.61 31.75 7.27
C LYS A 12 -14.04 30.59 8.08
N PHE A 13 -14.00 30.72 9.40
CA PHE A 13 -13.51 29.69 10.30
C PHE A 13 -14.48 28.50 10.40
N ILE A 14 -15.77 28.80 10.55
CA ILE A 14 -16.84 27.80 10.53
C ILE A 14 -16.85 27.07 9.18
N ALA A 15 -16.84 27.81 8.06
CA ALA A 15 -16.80 27.20 6.73
C ALA A 15 -15.57 26.30 6.53
N LEU A 16 -14.41 26.67 7.08
CA LEU A 16 -13.20 25.84 7.03
C LEU A 16 -13.34 24.57 7.90
N CYS A 17 -13.97 24.67 9.06
CA CYS A 17 -14.25 23.52 9.91
C CYS A 17 -15.27 22.59 9.26
N GLU A 18 -16.36 23.11 8.69
CA GLU A 18 -17.32 22.31 7.94
C GLU A 18 -16.68 21.62 6.73
N GLU A 19 -15.79 22.30 6.00
CA GLU A 19 -15.09 21.71 4.86
C GLU A 19 -14.12 20.58 5.28
N GLN A 20 -13.41 20.76 6.40
CA GLN A 20 -12.29 19.90 6.79
C GLN A 20 -12.65 18.83 7.84
N LEU A 21 -13.65 19.08 8.67
CA LEU A 21 -14.12 18.20 9.74
C LEU A 21 -15.54 17.67 9.49
N GLU A 22 -16.19 18.12 8.41
CA GLU A 22 -17.59 17.84 8.09
C GLU A 22 -18.54 18.20 9.25
N GLU A 23 -18.13 19.11 10.13
CA GLU A 23 -18.84 19.47 11.35
C GLU A 23 -18.56 20.92 11.76
N GLU A 24 -19.58 21.56 12.32
CA GLU A 24 -19.46 22.89 12.93
C GLU A 24 -18.57 22.83 14.19
N PRO A 25 -17.67 23.79 14.41
CA PRO A 25 -16.79 23.80 15.57
C PRO A 25 -17.59 23.95 16.87
N PHE A 26 -17.61 22.89 17.68
CA PHE A 26 -18.36 22.85 18.95
C PHE A 26 -17.65 23.58 20.11
N TYR A 27 -16.31 23.57 20.13
CA TYR A 27 -15.53 24.20 21.20
C TYR A 27 -15.34 25.69 20.93
N PRO A 28 -15.20 26.53 21.97
CA PRO A 28 -14.99 27.96 21.80
C PRO A 28 -13.69 28.25 21.05
N TYR A 29 -13.76 29.15 20.06
CA TYR A 29 -12.64 29.54 19.19
C TYR A 29 -12.38 31.06 19.15
N GLU A 30 -13.16 31.86 19.89
CA GLU A 30 -12.99 33.32 19.99
C GLU A 30 -11.58 33.77 20.38
N HIS A 31 -10.90 32.99 21.23
CA HIS A 31 -9.55 33.31 21.67
C HIS A 31 -8.53 33.24 20.55
N LEU A 32 -8.79 32.44 19.50
CA LEU A 32 -7.93 32.33 18.32
C LEU A 32 -7.98 33.61 17.47
N TRP A 33 -9.16 34.21 17.33
CA TRP A 33 -9.32 35.53 16.72
C TRP A 33 -8.63 36.62 17.56
N ARG A 34 -8.76 36.56 18.89
CA ARG A 34 -8.08 37.51 19.80
C ARG A 34 -6.56 37.42 19.71
N LYS A 35 -6.01 36.23 19.41
CA LYS A 35 -4.57 36.00 19.12
C LYS A 35 -4.13 36.57 17.76
N ASN A 36 -5.03 37.17 16.96
CA ASN A 36 -4.73 37.74 15.64
C ASN A 36 -4.21 36.68 14.65
N LEU A 37 -4.69 35.44 14.79
CA LEU A 37 -4.31 34.33 13.92
C LEU A 37 -5.13 34.36 12.62
N ASN A 38 -4.51 34.02 11.49
CA ASN A 38 -5.24 33.75 10.27
C ASN A 38 -6.14 32.52 10.44
N VAL A 39 -7.25 32.45 9.70
CA VAL A 39 -8.24 31.35 9.79
C VAL A 39 -7.60 29.96 9.73
N LYS A 40 -6.62 29.75 8.84
CA LYS A 40 -5.88 28.48 8.74
C LYS A 40 -5.00 28.18 9.96
N GLN A 41 -4.36 29.21 10.52
CA GLN A 41 -3.53 29.08 11.71
C GLN A 41 -4.38 28.84 12.95
N ALA A 42 -5.56 29.49 13.01
CA ALA A 42 -6.56 29.26 14.02
C ALA A 42 -7.08 27.82 13.94
N PHE A 43 -7.36 27.30 12.74
CA PHE A 43 -7.81 25.92 12.59
C PHE A 43 -6.77 24.92 13.10
N ALA A 44 -5.50 25.10 12.75
CA ALA A 44 -4.43 24.26 13.29
C ALA A 44 -4.32 24.35 14.83
N ALA A 45 -4.39 25.55 15.39
CA ALA A 45 -4.39 25.75 16.84
C ALA A 45 -5.64 25.15 17.51
N TYR A 46 -6.79 25.21 16.85
CA TYR A 46 -8.04 24.62 17.30
C TYR A 46 -7.96 23.09 17.35
N LEU A 47 -7.34 22.46 16.34
CA LEU A 47 -7.06 21.01 16.36
C LEU A 47 -6.05 20.64 17.46
N GLU A 48 -5.02 21.47 17.67
CA GLU A 48 -4.03 21.23 18.74
C GLU A 48 -4.63 21.36 20.14
N GLU A 49 -5.56 22.31 20.32
CA GLU A 49 -6.29 22.51 21.59
C GLU A 49 -7.38 21.42 21.81
N ASN A 50 -7.84 20.75 20.75
CA ASN A 50 -8.93 19.77 20.79
C ASN A 50 -8.55 18.45 20.08
N PRO A 51 -7.95 17.48 20.80
CA PRO A 51 -7.46 16.23 20.21
C PRO A 51 -8.57 15.38 19.55
N ASP A 52 -9.82 15.43 20.05
CA ASP A 52 -10.96 14.77 19.40
C ASP A 52 -11.15 15.20 17.94
N TYR A 53 -10.98 16.50 17.67
CA TYR A 53 -11.05 17.01 16.30
C TYR A 53 -9.80 16.69 15.49
N ALA A 54 -8.63 16.58 16.13
CA ALA A 54 -7.40 16.16 15.46
C ALA A 54 -7.48 14.71 14.99
N GLU A 55 -8.01 13.80 15.81
CA GLU A 55 -8.25 12.40 15.43
C GLU A 55 -9.27 12.32 14.29
N LYS A 56 -10.39 13.02 14.39
CA LYS A 56 -11.40 13.08 13.32
C LYS A 56 -10.83 13.66 12.01
N PHE A 57 -10.06 14.74 12.08
CA PHE A 57 -9.37 15.31 10.91
C PHE A 57 -8.40 14.32 10.28
N GLN A 58 -7.66 13.57 11.09
CA GLN A 58 -6.75 12.54 10.61
C GLN A 58 -7.52 11.38 9.97
N GLU A 59 -8.60 10.89 10.59
CA GLU A 59 -9.44 9.84 10.04
C GLU A 59 -10.10 10.24 8.71
N LEU A 60 -10.55 11.49 8.58
CA LEU A 60 -11.15 12.00 7.33
C LEU A 60 -10.11 12.15 6.20
N ASN A 61 -8.90 12.62 6.53
CA ASN A 61 -7.80 12.70 5.56
C ASN A 61 -7.19 11.33 5.23
N GLU A 62 -7.19 10.38 6.17
CA GLU A 62 -6.72 9.00 5.94
C GLU A 62 -7.77 8.18 5.17
N SER A 63 -9.06 8.45 5.41
CA SER A 63 -10.20 7.87 4.67
C SER A 63 -10.41 8.49 3.30
N THR A 64 -9.74 9.60 2.97
CA THR A 64 -9.53 10.02 1.59
C THR A 64 -8.28 9.29 1.09
N PRO A 65 -8.41 8.13 0.41
CA PRO A 65 -7.25 7.49 -0.18
C PRO A 65 -6.63 8.49 -1.14
N SER A 66 -5.47 9.01 -0.79
CA SER A 66 -4.61 9.72 -1.73
C SER A 66 -4.48 8.80 -2.94
N ALA A 67 -4.97 9.24 -4.09
CA ALA A 67 -5.01 8.43 -5.31
C ALA A 67 -3.63 7.86 -5.66
N ALA A 68 -2.55 8.47 -5.16
CA ALA A 68 -1.18 7.98 -5.21
C ALA A 68 -0.95 6.68 -4.43
N GLU A 69 -1.37 6.60 -3.15
CA GLU A 69 -1.15 5.40 -2.33
C GLU A 69 -2.01 4.22 -2.78
N SER A 70 -3.22 4.50 -3.25
CA SER A 70 -4.08 3.48 -3.88
C SER A 70 -3.49 2.94 -5.20
N ALA A 71 -2.86 3.80 -5.99
CA ALA A 71 -2.20 3.38 -7.23
C ALA A 71 -0.95 2.54 -6.96
N GLU A 72 -0.16 2.88 -5.94
CA GLU A 72 1.02 2.10 -5.55
C GLU A 72 0.65 0.74 -4.98
N PHE A 73 -0.39 0.66 -4.13
CA PHE A 73 -0.90 -0.60 -3.61
C PHE A 73 -1.45 -1.51 -4.73
N LEU A 74 -2.23 -0.96 -5.66
CA LEU A 74 -2.74 -1.70 -6.83
C LEU A 74 -1.61 -2.15 -7.78
N ALA A 75 -0.58 -1.32 -7.96
CA ALA A 75 0.58 -1.68 -8.76
C ALA A 75 1.40 -2.82 -8.12
N LEU A 76 1.53 -2.81 -6.79
CA LEU A 76 2.20 -3.87 -6.04
C LEU A 76 1.41 -5.19 -6.12
N ALA A 77 0.08 -5.13 -5.98
CA ALA A 77 -0.80 -6.28 -6.12
C ALA A 77 -0.72 -6.92 -7.53
N LYS A 78 -0.72 -6.11 -8.59
CA LYS A 78 -0.53 -6.59 -9.98
C LYS A 78 0.83 -7.26 -10.19
N LYS A 79 1.92 -6.70 -9.65
CA LYS A 79 3.26 -7.30 -9.74
C LYS A 79 3.32 -8.67 -9.06
N LEU A 80 2.66 -8.84 -7.91
CA LEU A 80 2.58 -10.12 -7.21
C LEU A 80 1.79 -11.17 -7.99
N GLU A 81 0.67 -10.79 -8.61
CA GLU A 81 -0.11 -11.69 -9.46
C GLU A 81 0.68 -12.11 -10.71
N GLU A 82 1.39 -11.18 -11.35
CA GLU A 82 2.21 -11.47 -12.53
C GLU A 82 3.39 -12.40 -12.21
N GLN A 83 4.02 -12.23 -11.03
CA GLN A 83 5.04 -13.16 -10.55
C GLN A 83 4.50 -14.56 -10.28
N LYS A 84 3.29 -14.69 -9.71
CA LYS A 84 2.64 -15.99 -9.51
C LYS A 84 2.37 -16.68 -10.84
N LYS A 85 1.83 -15.95 -11.84
CA LYS A 85 1.58 -16.48 -13.19
C LYS A 85 2.85 -16.94 -13.89
N LYS A 86 3.97 -16.19 -13.77
CA LYS A 86 5.27 -16.61 -14.35
C LYS A 86 5.79 -17.90 -13.73
N LYS A 87 5.77 -18.02 -12.40
CA LYS A 87 6.21 -19.24 -11.70
C LYS A 87 5.37 -20.47 -12.06
N GLU A 88 4.07 -20.31 -12.25
CA GLU A 88 3.19 -21.41 -12.67
C GLU A 88 3.49 -21.89 -14.10
N LEU A 89 3.75 -20.96 -15.02
CA LEU A 89 4.16 -21.26 -16.39
C LEU A 89 5.52 -21.98 -16.45
N GLU A 90 6.52 -21.50 -15.68
CA GLU A 90 7.83 -22.15 -15.61
C GLU A 90 7.74 -23.57 -15.04
N SER A 91 6.96 -23.78 -13.97
CA SER A 91 6.76 -25.11 -13.39
C SER A 91 6.11 -26.08 -14.38
N ARG A 92 5.15 -25.63 -15.20
CA ARG A 92 4.52 -26.47 -16.23
C ARG A 92 5.48 -26.80 -17.38
N ILE A 93 6.38 -25.89 -17.73
CA ILE A 93 7.41 -26.13 -18.76
C ILE A 93 8.46 -27.10 -18.22
N GLU A 94 8.93 -26.92 -16.99
CA GLU A 94 9.88 -27.84 -16.36
C GLU A 94 9.31 -29.27 -16.26
N GLU A 95 8.06 -29.43 -15.85
CA GLU A 95 7.42 -30.75 -15.76
C GLU A 95 7.32 -31.45 -17.13
N LYS A 96 7.02 -30.69 -18.19
CA LYS A 96 6.96 -31.22 -19.57
C LYS A 96 8.33 -31.59 -20.10
N MET A 97 9.34 -30.73 -19.91
CA MET A 97 10.71 -30.97 -20.39
C MET A 97 11.41 -32.08 -19.59
N SER A 98 11.03 -32.27 -18.33
CA SER A 98 11.50 -33.35 -17.47
C SER A 98 11.03 -34.75 -17.92
N LYS A 99 10.19 -34.90 -18.94
CA LYS A 99 9.84 -36.23 -19.48
C LYS A 99 10.75 -36.65 -20.64
N PHE A 100 11.51 -35.72 -21.20
CA PHE A 100 12.35 -35.95 -22.38
C PHE A 100 13.84 -36.05 -22.03
N CYS A 101 14.57 -36.77 -22.87
CA CYS A 101 16.01 -36.84 -22.81
C CYS A 101 16.62 -35.57 -23.41
N PRO A 102 17.53 -34.87 -22.71
CA PRO A 102 18.15 -33.65 -23.22
C PRO A 102 19.02 -33.88 -24.47
N GLU A 103 19.55 -35.10 -24.66
CA GLU A 103 20.44 -35.42 -25.78
C GLU A 103 19.72 -35.77 -27.08
N CYS A 104 18.57 -36.43 -27.00
CA CYS A 104 17.88 -36.93 -28.21
C CYS A 104 16.38 -36.61 -28.28
N ALA A 105 15.87 -35.79 -27.36
CA ALA A 105 14.47 -35.35 -27.28
C ALA A 105 13.42 -36.49 -27.23
N ARG A 106 13.83 -37.75 -26.98
CA ARG A 106 12.92 -38.88 -26.80
C ARG A 106 12.45 -38.97 -25.35
N VAL A 107 11.24 -39.47 -25.16
CA VAL A 107 10.67 -39.73 -23.84
C VAL A 107 11.58 -40.70 -23.06
N MET A 108 11.91 -40.35 -21.82
CA MET A 108 12.74 -41.19 -20.95
C MET A 108 11.91 -42.31 -20.31
N ASN A 109 12.51 -43.48 -20.12
CA ASN A 109 11.88 -44.55 -19.36
C ASN A 109 11.76 -44.17 -17.87
N PRO A 110 10.80 -44.75 -17.12
CA PRO A 110 10.61 -44.49 -15.68
C PRO A 110 11.83 -44.84 -14.83
N LYS A 111 12.77 -45.65 -15.35
CA LYS A 111 14.07 -45.95 -14.72
C LYS A 111 15.11 -44.82 -14.88
N GLY A 112 14.75 -43.69 -15.49
CA GLY A 112 15.65 -42.55 -15.71
C GLY A 112 16.75 -42.79 -16.75
N ILE A 113 16.55 -43.75 -17.67
CA ILE A 113 17.52 -44.11 -18.72
C ILE A 113 16.85 -43.91 -20.09
N CYS A 114 17.51 -43.17 -20.98
CA CYS A 114 17.09 -42.99 -22.36
C CYS A 114 17.71 -44.06 -23.29
N LYS A 115 17.04 -44.38 -24.39
CA LYS A 115 17.52 -45.29 -25.43
C LYS A 115 18.81 -44.83 -26.11
N CYS A 116 19.18 -43.55 -26.05
CA CYS A 116 20.46 -43.03 -26.55
C CYS A 116 21.64 -43.27 -25.60
N GLY A 117 21.42 -43.86 -24.41
CA GLY A 117 22.46 -44.07 -23.39
C GLY A 117 22.51 -43.00 -22.30
N TYR A 118 21.79 -41.89 -22.45
CA TYR A 118 21.72 -40.85 -21.41
C TYR A 118 21.01 -41.37 -20.14
N ARG A 119 21.64 -41.21 -18.98
CA ARG A 119 21.08 -41.55 -17.66
C ARG A 119 20.89 -40.28 -16.86
N ARG A 120 19.66 -40.03 -16.40
CA ARG A 120 19.36 -38.86 -15.57
C ARG A 120 20.10 -39.01 -14.23
N PRO A 121 20.87 -38.00 -13.79
CA PRO A 121 21.49 -38.04 -12.48
C PRO A 121 20.39 -38.11 -11.42
N SER A 122 20.43 -39.15 -10.58
CA SER A 122 19.58 -39.23 -9.40
C SER A 122 19.93 -38.05 -8.51
N LYS A 123 18.95 -37.17 -8.21
CA LYS A 123 19.09 -36.21 -7.11
C LYS A 123 19.31 -37.02 -5.84
N LYS A 124 20.57 -37.25 -5.45
CA LYS A 124 20.89 -37.56 -4.06
C LYS A 124 20.36 -36.38 -3.26
N SER A 125 19.34 -36.61 -2.44
CA SER A 125 18.96 -35.69 -1.39
C SER A 125 20.18 -35.44 -0.52
N GLY A 126 20.86 -34.31 -0.73
CA GLY A 126 21.99 -33.89 0.05
C GLY A 126 21.56 -33.60 1.49
N ARG A 127 21.61 -34.61 2.35
CA ARG A 127 21.88 -34.41 3.77
C ARG A 127 23.40 -34.47 3.94
N SER A 128 24.07 -33.33 3.76
CA SER A 128 25.39 -33.14 4.36
C SER A 128 25.12 -33.02 5.86
N ARG A 129 25.43 -34.09 6.59
CA ARG A 129 25.48 -34.08 8.05
C ARG A 129 26.96 -34.00 8.40
N ASP A 130 27.47 -32.78 8.44
CA ASP A 130 28.73 -32.47 9.10
C ASP A 130 28.47 -32.56 10.61
N TYR A 131 28.99 -33.63 11.23
CA TYR A 131 29.38 -33.68 12.64
C TYR A 131 30.39 -34.81 12.83
#